data_AF-A0A973GSM9-F1
#
_entry.id   AF-A0A973GSM9-F1
#
_cell.length_a   1.000
_cell.length_b   1.000
_cell.length_c   1.000
_cell.angle_alpha   90.00
_cell.angle_beta   90.00
_cell.angle_gamma   90.00
#
_symmetry.space_group_name_H-M   'P 1'
#
loop_
_entity.id
_entity.type
_entity.pdbx_description
1 polymer ?
#
loop_
_entity_poly.entity_id
_entity_poly.type
_entity_poly.pdbx_seq_one_letter_code
_entity_poly.pdbx_strand_id
1 'polypeptide(L)'
;MNRTNNRQKFDRVEVERELLDPQARRHHVFHRLKHLLQIRSASIAFQPQSEQRILAVSNSAFAVERTFAAEHVLCLHNVTAQSQTIQLDDEWHTATDLVTARTLTGQTAMLAPYQVVW
;
A
#
# COMPACT_ATOMS: atom_id res chain seq x y z
N MET A 1 -2.05 30.09 10.51
CA MET A 1 -1.79 28.63 10.37
C MET A 1 -0.66 28.25 11.30
N ASN A 2 -0.94 27.58 12.41
CA ASN A 2 0.03 27.36 13.48
C ASN A 2 0.83 26.07 13.21
N ARG A 3 2.05 26.20 12.66
CA ARG A 3 2.93 25.08 12.22
C ARG A 3 3.44 24.18 13.37
N THR A 4 3.08 24.52 14.61
CA THR A 4 3.49 23.81 15.83
C THR A 4 2.60 22.60 16.15
N ASN A 5 1.38 22.52 15.61
CA ASN A 5 0.46 21.39 15.90
C ASN A 5 1.01 20.03 15.40
N ASN A 6 1.68 20.00 14.23
CA ASN A 6 2.27 18.76 13.68
C ASN A 6 3.69 18.45 14.21
N ARG A 7 3.99 18.83 15.46
CA ARG A 7 5.30 18.62 16.13
C ARG A 7 5.13 18.06 17.53
N GLN A 8 4.24 17.07 17.69
CA GLN A 8 4.08 16.37 18.96
C GLN A 8 5.44 15.86 19.47
N LYS A 9 5.76 16.15 20.73
CA LYS A 9 6.90 15.54 21.42
C LYS A 9 6.46 14.18 21.93
N PHE A 10 7.17 13.13 21.55
CA PHE A 10 6.88 11.78 22.03
C PHE A 10 7.57 11.53 23.35
N ASP A 11 6.83 11.00 24.31
CA ASP A 11 7.42 10.32 25.45
C ASP A 11 7.74 8.88 25.06
N ARG A 12 8.97 8.43 25.38
CA ARG A 12 9.45 7.11 24.97
C ARG A 12 8.64 5.99 25.62
N VAL A 13 8.36 6.10 26.91
CA VAL A 13 7.67 5.05 27.67
C VAL A 13 6.23 4.90 27.18
N GLU A 14 5.56 6.02 26.92
CA GLU A 14 4.22 6.01 26.35
C GLU A 14 4.18 5.36 24.95
N VAL A 15 5.11 5.72 24.07
CA VAL A 15 5.19 5.13 22.73
C VAL A 15 5.47 3.64 22.78
N GLU A 16 6.43 3.20 23.60
CA GLU A 16 6.74 1.78 23.76
C GLU A 16 5.53 1.00 24.29
N ARG A 17 4.79 1.57 25.26
CA ARG A 17 3.54 0.98 25.76
C ARG A 17 2.48 0.87 24.67
N GLU A 18 2.24 1.92 23.90
CA GLU A 18 1.26 1.91 22.79
C GLU A 18 1.67 0.95 21.66
N LEU A 19 2.97 0.72 21.44
CA LEU A 19 3.44 -0.24 20.45
C LEU A 19 3.26 -1.69 20.89
N LEU A 20 3.20 -1.95 22.20
CA LEU A 20 2.96 -3.28 22.75
C LEU A 20 1.47 -3.62 22.91
N ASP A 21 0.57 -2.64 22.83
CA ASP A 21 -0.88 -2.83 22.95
C ASP A 21 -1.54 -3.09 21.59
N PRO A 22 -2.05 -4.31 21.31
CA PRO A 22 -2.67 -4.65 20.04
C PRO A 22 -3.98 -3.91 19.75
N GLN A 23 -4.57 -3.19 20.71
CA GLN A 23 -5.76 -2.35 20.52
C GLN A 23 -5.41 -0.89 20.25
N ALA A 24 -4.14 -0.50 20.44
CA ALA A 24 -3.71 0.87 20.24
C ALA A 24 -3.58 1.20 18.74
N ARG A 25 -4.06 2.39 18.35
CA ARG A 25 -3.92 2.89 16.97
C ARG A 25 -2.47 2.89 16.50
N ARG A 26 -1.52 3.27 17.38
CA ARG A 26 -0.10 3.33 17.02
C ARG A 26 0.46 1.95 16.70
N HIS A 27 0.08 0.92 17.45
CA HIS A 27 0.45 -0.47 17.14
C HIS A 27 0.04 -0.83 15.71
N HIS A 28 -1.25 -0.69 15.37
CA HIS A 28 -1.75 -1.03 14.04
C HIS A 28 -1.03 -0.27 12.92
N VAL A 29 -0.90 1.05 13.07
CA VAL A 29 -0.28 1.90 12.04
C VAL A 29 1.21 1.58 11.89
N PHE A 30 1.96 1.47 12.99
CA PHE A 30 3.39 1.21 12.97
C PHE A 30 3.70 -0.14 12.33
N HIS A 31 3.03 -1.21 12.79
CA HIS A 31 3.28 -2.55 12.28
C HIS A 31 2.87 -2.69 10.80
N ARG A 32 1.76 -2.05 10.39
CA ARG A 32 1.34 -2.06 8.98
C ARG A 32 2.32 -1.31 8.09
N LEU A 33 2.79 -0.13 8.48
CA LEU A 33 3.77 0.62 7.72
C LEU A 33 5.13 -0.09 7.67
N LYS A 34 5.56 -0.69 8.78
CA LYS A 34 6.78 -1.50 8.82
C LYS A 34 6.72 -2.67 7.83
N HIS A 35 5.60 -3.39 7.78
CA HIS A 35 5.38 -4.48 6.82
C HIS A 35 5.48 -4.01 5.37
N LEU A 36 4.79 -2.90 5.02
CA LEU A 36 4.86 -2.33 3.68
C LEU A 36 6.27 -1.86 3.30
N LEU A 37 7.02 -1.28 4.25
CA LEU A 37 8.41 -0.90 4.01
C LEU A 37 9.33 -2.10 3.77
N GLN A 38 9.10 -3.21 4.48
CA GLN A 38 9.85 -4.45 4.26
C GLN A 38 9.60 -5.00 2.86
N ILE A 39 8.33 -5.10 2.43
CA ILE A 39 7.96 -5.50 1.07
C ILE A 39 8.61 -4.57 0.04
N ARG A 40 8.46 -3.26 0.23
CA ARG A 40 9.04 -2.25 -0.68
C ARG A 40 10.55 -2.40 -0.82
N SER A 41 11.25 -2.69 0.27
CA SER A 41 12.71 -2.86 0.26
C SER A 41 13.17 -4.16 -0.40
N ALA A 42 12.29 -5.16 -0.50
CA ALA A 42 12.61 -6.48 -1.05
C ALA A 42 12.37 -6.58 -2.57
N SER A 43 11.64 -5.64 -3.16
CA SER A 43 11.29 -5.63 -4.59
C SER A 43 12.12 -4.57 -5.34
N ILE A 44 12.80 -4.99 -6.41
CA ILE A 44 13.64 -4.07 -7.21
C ILE A 44 12.79 -3.12 -8.05
N ALA A 45 11.51 -3.43 -8.27
CA ALA A 45 10.56 -2.53 -8.92
C ALA A 45 10.34 -1.22 -8.13
N PHE A 46 10.61 -1.19 -6.81
CA PHE A 46 10.45 0.01 -5.98
C PHE A 46 11.72 0.85 -5.79
N GLN A 47 12.81 0.56 -6.50
CA GLN A 47 14.02 1.38 -6.41
C GLN A 47 13.82 2.78 -7.04
N PRO A 48 14.67 3.78 -6.70
CA PRO A 48 14.48 5.15 -7.17
C PRO A 48 14.48 5.33 -8.69
N GLN A 49 15.24 4.50 -9.41
CA GLN A 49 15.40 4.57 -10.87
C GLN A 49 14.33 3.78 -11.64
N SER A 50 13.42 3.07 -10.96
CA SER A 50 12.35 2.34 -11.63
C SER A 50 11.46 3.28 -12.43
N GLU A 51 11.05 2.81 -13.60
CA GLU A 51 10.00 3.46 -14.36
C GLU A 51 8.71 3.48 -13.54
N GLN A 52 7.94 4.55 -13.72
CA GLN A 52 6.66 4.74 -13.07
C GLN A 52 5.62 5.16 -14.10
N ARG A 53 4.54 4.38 -14.22
CA ARG A 53 3.42 4.67 -15.10
C ARG A 53 2.14 4.82 -14.27
N ILE A 54 1.50 5.98 -14.34
CA ILE A 54 0.19 6.20 -13.70
C ILE A 54 -0.90 5.64 -14.60
N LEU A 55 -1.78 4.81 -14.05
CA LEU A 55 -2.87 4.18 -14.79
C LEU A 55 -4.20 4.83 -14.43
N ALA A 56 -4.98 5.17 -15.45
CA ALA A 56 -6.32 5.74 -15.28
C ALA A 56 -7.34 4.60 -15.11
N VAL A 57 -7.47 4.08 -13.89
CA VAL A 57 -8.36 2.94 -13.60
C VAL A 57 -9.77 3.35 -13.15
N SER A 58 -9.90 4.42 -12.37
CA SER A 58 -11.17 5.01 -11.95
C SER A 58 -10.94 6.33 -11.19
N ASN A 59 -12.01 7.07 -10.88
CA ASN A 59 -11.94 8.24 -9.99
C ASN A 59 -11.83 7.89 -8.50
N SER A 60 -12.04 6.62 -8.14
CA SER A 60 -12.12 6.13 -6.76
C SER A 60 -10.88 5.32 -6.35
N ALA A 61 -9.96 5.09 -7.28
CA ALA A 61 -8.73 4.37 -7.02
C ALA A 61 -7.55 5.02 -7.73
N PHE A 62 -6.40 5.01 -7.05
CA PHE A 62 -5.12 5.40 -7.62
C PHE A 62 -4.33 4.15 -8.00
N ALA A 63 -3.90 4.09 -9.25
CA ALA A 63 -3.10 3.00 -9.77
C ALA A 63 -1.77 3.49 -10.32
N VAL A 64 -0.69 2.79 -9.95
CA VAL A 64 0.65 3.05 -10.45
C VAL A 64 1.36 1.74 -10.70
N GLU A 65 1.91 1.60 -11.88
CA GLU A 65 2.83 0.52 -12.21
C GLU A 65 4.26 0.99 -11.97
N ARG A 66 5.05 0.10 -11.39
CA ARG A 66 6.47 0.28 -11.12
C ARG A 66 7.23 -0.83 -11.82
N THR A 67 8.20 -0.45 -12.64
CA THR A 67 8.93 -1.41 -13.49
C THR A 67 10.42 -1.20 -13.40
N PHE A 68 11.16 -2.28 -13.19
CA PHE A 68 12.60 -2.28 -13.30
C PHE A 68 13.11 -3.63 -13.81
N ALA A 69 13.88 -3.61 -14.90
CA ALA A 69 14.30 -4.81 -15.61
C ALA A 69 13.09 -5.69 -15.97
N ALA A 70 13.03 -6.93 -15.47
CA ALA A 70 11.93 -7.86 -15.71
C ALA A 70 10.88 -7.89 -14.59
N GLU A 71 11.03 -7.08 -13.54
CA GLU A 71 10.08 -7.02 -12.44
C GLU A 71 9.07 -5.88 -12.66
N HIS A 72 7.79 -6.24 -12.59
CA HIS A 72 6.65 -5.34 -12.76
C HIS A 72 5.74 -5.47 -11.54
N VAL A 73 5.34 -4.34 -10.97
CA VAL A 73 4.44 -4.31 -9.82
C VAL A 73 3.34 -3.28 -10.05
N LEU A 74 2.08 -3.72 -10.01
CA LEU A 74 0.90 -2.87 -10.10
C LEU A 74 0.37 -2.55 -8.71
N CYS A 75 0.52 -1.30 -8.30
CA CYS A 75 0.01 -0.84 -7.02
C CYS A 75 -1.38 -0.21 -7.17
N LEU A 76 -2.40 -0.85 -6.63
CA LEU A 76 -3.78 -0.37 -6.58
C LEU A 76 -4.11 0.16 -5.18
N HIS A 77 -4.66 1.37 -5.11
CA HIS A 77 -5.03 2.03 -3.86
C HIS A 77 -6.46 2.53 -3.94
N ASN A 78 -7.36 1.97 -3.13
CA ASN A 78 -8.68 2.55 -2.96
C ASN A 78 -8.56 3.84 -2.12
N VAL A 79 -9.02 4.97 -2.67
CA VAL A 79 -8.94 6.27 -1.97
C VAL A 79 -10.28 6.66 -1.30
N THR A 80 -11.23 5.73 -1.26
CA THR A 80 -12.58 5.95 -0.74
C THR A 80 -12.90 5.08 0.47
N ALA A 81 -13.95 5.46 1.20
CA ALA A 81 -14.54 4.68 2.29
C ALA A 81 -15.48 3.55 1.81
N GLN A 82 -15.57 3.32 0.50
CA GLN A 82 -16.45 2.31 -0.11
C GLN A 82 -15.63 1.24 -0.80
N SER A 83 -16.12 0.00 -0.86
CA SER A 83 -15.47 -1.04 -1.66
C SER A 83 -15.50 -0.66 -3.14
N GLN A 84 -14.40 -0.90 -3.85
CA GLN A 84 -14.26 -0.60 -5.27
C GLN A 84 -13.88 -1.87 -6.04
N THR A 85 -14.47 -2.04 -7.22
CA THR A 85 -14.07 -3.09 -8.17
C THR A 85 -13.30 -2.44 -9.30
N ILE A 86 -12.05 -2.85 -9.49
CA ILE A 86 -11.15 -2.31 -10.51
C ILE A 86 -10.98 -3.36 -11.61
N GLN A 87 -11.19 -2.96 -12.86
CA GLN A 87 -10.88 -3.79 -14.02
C GLN A 87 -9.37 -3.84 -14.21
N LEU A 88 -8.85 -5.03 -14.49
CA LEU A 88 -7.44 -5.30 -14.72
C LEU A 88 -7.22 -5.60 -16.20
N ASP A 89 -6.11 -5.10 -16.74
CA ASP A 89 -5.68 -5.47 -18.08
C ASP A 89 -5.21 -6.93 -18.13
N ASP A 90 -5.14 -7.48 -19.35
CA ASP A 90 -4.91 -8.91 -19.54
C ASP A 90 -3.59 -9.42 -18.93
N GLU A 91 -2.60 -8.55 -18.82
CA GLU A 91 -1.30 -8.86 -18.22
C GLU A 91 -1.37 -9.12 -16.70
N TRP A 92 -2.43 -8.64 -16.02
CA TRP A 92 -2.61 -8.74 -14.56
C TRP A 92 -3.62 -9.82 -14.14
N HIS A 93 -4.10 -10.63 -15.08
CA HIS A 93 -5.06 -11.72 -14.81
C HIS A 93 -4.58 -12.75 -13.80
N THR A 94 -3.28 -12.90 -13.63
CA THR A 94 -2.67 -13.81 -12.66
C THR A 94 -1.47 -13.11 -12.08
N ALA A 95 -1.60 -12.65 -10.85
CA ALA A 95 -0.57 -11.91 -10.14
C ALA A 95 -0.47 -12.39 -8.69
N THR A 96 0.65 -12.13 -8.04
CA THR A 96 0.80 -12.36 -6.60
C THR A 96 0.73 -11.02 -5.89
N ASP A 97 -0.23 -10.87 -4.97
CA ASP A 97 -0.28 -9.71 -4.09
C ASP A 97 0.90 -9.76 -3.12
N LEU A 98 1.86 -8.87 -3.28
CA LEU A 98 3.06 -8.75 -2.45
C LEU A 98 2.73 -8.41 -1.00
N VAL A 99 1.56 -7.81 -0.74
CA VAL A 99 1.15 -7.39 0.59
C VAL A 99 0.63 -8.55 1.43
N THR A 100 -0.07 -9.51 0.81
CA THR A 100 -0.67 -10.68 1.48
C THR A 100 -0.06 -12.02 1.10
N ALA A 101 0.85 -12.02 0.11
CA ALA A 101 1.42 -13.20 -0.55
C ALA A 101 0.38 -14.15 -1.18
N ARG A 102 -0.82 -13.63 -1.49
CA ARG A 102 -1.90 -14.42 -2.11
C ARG A 102 -1.85 -14.25 -3.62
N THR A 103 -2.06 -15.34 -4.34
CA THR A 103 -2.31 -15.28 -5.78
C THR A 103 -3.70 -14.74 -6.04
N LEU A 104 -3.78 -13.70 -6.88
CA LEU A 104 -5.01 -13.13 -7.39
C LEU A 104 -5.19 -13.60 -8.83
N THR A 105 -6.41 -14.02 -9.16
CA THR A 105 -6.77 -14.41 -10.52
C THR A 105 -8.05 -13.73 -10.97
N GLY A 106 -8.12 -13.42 -12.26
CA GLY A 106 -9.30 -12.86 -12.91
C GLY A 106 -9.09 -11.43 -13.41
N GLN A 107 -10.14 -10.89 -14.04
CA GLN A 107 -10.14 -9.58 -14.71
C GLN A 107 -10.43 -8.42 -13.76
N THR A 108 -10.68 -8.70 -12.49
CA THR A 108 -11.09 -7.67 -11.53
C THR A 108 -10.41 -7.84 -10.19
N ALA A 109 -9.96 -6.73 -9.61
CA ALA A 109 -9.54 -6.64 -8.22
C ALA A 109 -10.64 -5.96 -7.40
N MET A 110 -11.11 -6.63 -6.33
CA MET A 110 -12.01 -6.02 -5.35
C MET A 110 -11.19 -5.46 -4.19
N LEU A 111 -11.27 -4.16 -3.99
CA LEU A 111 -10.57 -3.42 -2.93
C LEU A 111 -11.57 -3.00 -1.86
N ALA A 112 -11.35 -3.42 -0.61
CA ALA A 112 -12.07 -2.90 0.55
C ALA A 112 -11.77 -1.39 0.76
N PRO A 113 -12.55 -0.68 1.58
CA PRO A 113 -12.30 0.72 1.92
C PRO A 113 -10.84 0.96 2.32
N TYR A 114 -10.18 1.91 1.65
CA TYR A 114 -8.77 2.26 1.87
C TYR A 114 -7.74 1.12 1.71
N GLN A 115 -8.14 -0.01 1.11
CA GLN A 115 -7.22 -1.12 0.88
C GLN A 115 -6.18 -0.76 -0.18
N VAL A 116 -4.98 -1.30 0.03
CA VAL A 116 -3.89 -1.31 -0.95
C VAL A 116 -3.57 -2.75 -1.32
N VAL A 117 -3.31 -2.98 -2.60
CA VAL A 117 -2.84 -4.25 -3.19
C VAL A 117 -1.67 -3.90 -4.09
N TRP A 118 -0.55 -4.60 -3.92
CA TRP A 118 0.67 -4.41 -4.71
C TRP A 118 1.04 -5.73 -5.39
#